data_AF-A0A3M1NN87-F1
#
_entry.id   AF-A0A3M1NN87-F1
#
_cell.length_a   1.000
_cell.length_b   1.000
_cell.length_c   1.000
_cell.angle_alpha   90.00
_cell.angle_beta   90.00
_cell.angle_gamma   90.00
#
_symmetry.space_group_name_H-M   'P 1'
#
loop_
_entity.id
_entity.type
_entity.pdbx_description
1 polymer ?
#
loop_
_entity_poly.entity_id
_entity_poly.type
_entity_poly.pdbx_seq_one_letter_code
_entity_poly.pdbx_strand_id
1 'polypeptide(L)'
;FRKILSRLKNEDPRDNLKRYYDYFLGLLNKEAGKKDFAYDKLAAILTDPRLDKEYEKLLIARIHENCAKIAREKGWQPQLAFHLNELYRIYPQLIPFSQLEMGFRLSLSPELEKSESDDVHRTLKQLKSCYINWNPPEDLNYPEVMLHLEQGNRLVYQVKMNREVVVQGAVDVTQPDAGKILAYRLFKVPGK
;
A
#
# COMPACT_ATOMS: atom_id res chain seq x y z
N PHE A 1 27.39 -13.83 2.95
CA PHE A 1 25.93 -14.00 3.14
C PHE A 1 25.22 -14.82 2.06
N ARG A 2 25.24 -14.46 0.77
CA ARG A 2 24.53 -15.21 -0.29
C ARG A 2 24.85 -16.72 -0.32
N LYS A 3 26.13 -17.11 -0.29
CA LYS A 3 26.54 -18.53 -0.24
C LYS A 3 25.97 -19.30 0.96
N ILE A 4 25.87 -18.63 2.11
CA ILE A 4 25.32 -19.22 3.35
C ILE A 4 23.81 -19.45 3.20
N LEU A 5 23.05 -18.46 2.73
CA LEU A 5 21.61 -18.60 2.51
C LEU A 5 21.28 -19.67 1.46
N SER A 6 22.05 -19.74 0.36
CA SER A 6 21.86 -20.79 -0.64
C SER A 6 22.15 -22.18 -0.09
N ARG A 7 23.18 -22.33 0.74
CA ARG A 7 23.47 -23.60 1.43
C ARG A 7 22.34 -23.98 2.37
N LEU A 8 21.92 -23.06 3.25
CA LEU A 8 20.83 -23.30 4.20
C LEU A 8 19.53 -23.66 3.49
N LYS A 9 19.19 -22.99 2.38
CA LYS A 9 18.02 -23.36 1.56
C LYS A 9 18.03 -24.82 1.11
N ASN A 10 19.19 -25.33 0.71
CA ASN A 10 19.33 -26.67 0.17
C ASN A 10 19.35 -27.74 1.26
N GLU A 11 19.91 -27.40 2.42
CA GLU A 11 20.04 -28.31 3.57
C GLU A 11 18.79 -28.31 4.47
N ASP A 12 17.94 -27.26 4.44
CA ASP A 12 16.75 -27.20 5.29
C ASP A 12 15.69 -28.22 4.81
N PRO A 13 15.30 -29.19 5.67
CA PRO A 13 14.31 -30.20 5.31
C PRO A 13 12.89 -29.65 5.22
N ARG A 14 12.63 -28.44 5.76
CA ARG A 14 11.29 -27.84 5.82
C ARG A 14 11.01 -27.08 4.54
N ASP A 15 10.18 -27.66 3.68
CA ASP A 15 9.88 -27.09 2.36
C ASP A 15 9.23 -25.69 2.42
N ASN A 16 8.43 -25.41 3.44
CA ASN A 16 7.82 -24.09 3.65
C ASN A 16 8.87 -23.00 3.91
N LEU A 17 10.01 -23.31 4.54
CA LEU A 17 11.06 -22.33 4.81
C LEU A 17 11.87 -21.95 3.57
N LYS A 18 11.91 -22.82 2.54
CA LYS A 18 12.63 -22.57 1.29
C LYS A 18 12.18 -21.27 0.61
N ARG A 19 10.91 -20.90 0.72
CA ARG A 19 10.38 -19.62 0.21
C ARG A 19 10.94 -18.40 0.93
N TYR A 20 11.14 -18.48 2.24
CA TYR A 20 11.76 -17.38 3.00
C TYR A 20 13.23 -17.20 2.61
N TYR A 21 13.95 -18.29 2.37
CA TYR A 21 15.29 -18.21 1.80
C TYR A 21 15.27 -17.55 0.41
N ASP A 22 14.33 -17.92 -0.45
CA ASP A 22 14.18 -17.29 -1.78
C ASP A 22 13.86 -15.81 -1.70
N TYR A 23 13.01 -15.41 -0.76
CA TYR A 23 12.72 -14.01 -0.47
C TYR A 23 13.98 -13.24 -0.09
N PHE A 24 14.75 -13.72 0.90
CA PHE A 24 16.00 -13.07 1.31
C PHE A 24 17.05 -13.05 0.20
N LEU A 25 17.15 -14.11 -0.60
CA LEU A 25 18.02 -14.14 -1.78
C LEU A 25 17.58 -13.09 -2.80
N GLY A 26 16.29 -12.89 -3.02
CA GLY A 26 15.74 -11.81 -3.85
C GLY A 26 16.19 -10.43 -3.35
N LEU A 27 16.05 -10.16 -2.05
CA LEU A 27 16.50 -8.90 -1.44
C LEU A 27 18.00 -8.67 -1.63
N LEU A 28 18.84 -9.69 -1.39
CA LEU A 28 20.29 -9.56 -1.60
C LEU A 28 20.65 -9.26 -3.06
N ASN A 29 19.87 -9.76 -4.03
CA ASN A 29 20.10 -9.41 -5.43
C ASN A 29 19.68 -7.97 -5.73
N LYS A 30 18.58 -7.49 -5.14
CA LYS A 30 18.15 -6.09 -5.24
C LYS A 30 19.23 -5.14 -4.71
N GLU A 31 19.74 -5.40 -3.51
CA GLU A 31 20.80 -4.59 -2.88
C GLU A 31 22.11 -4.63 -3.68
N ALA A 32 22.38 -5.75 -4.37
CA ALA A 32 23.52 -5.87 -5.30
C ALA A 32 23.28 -5.21 -6.67
N GLY A 33 22.20 -4.44 -6.84
CA GLY A 33 21.85 -3.76 -8.09
C GLY A 33 21.25 -4.65 -9.18
N LYS A 34 21.08 -5.96 -8.93
CA LYS A 34 20.51 -6.94 -9.89
C LYS A 34 18.98 -6.92 -9.87
N LYS A 35 18.41 -5.75 -10.15
CA LYS A 35 16.99 -5.44 -9.91
C LYS A 35 16.03 -6.32 -10.72
N ASP A 36 16.29 -6.56 -12.01
CA ASP A 36 15.42 -7.39 -12.85
C ASP A 36 15.38 -8.83 -12.33
N PHE A 37 16.56 -9.40 -12.09
CA PHE A 37 16.67 -10.74 -11.49
C PHE A 37 16.04 -10.82 -10.10
N ALA A 38 16.18 -9.77 -9.28
CA ALA A 38 15.53 -9.71 -7.97
C ALA A 38 14.01 -9.69 -8.09
N TYR A 39 13.47 -8.90 -9.01
CA TYR A 39 12.04 -8.84 -9.31
C TYR A 39 11.52 -10.21 -9.74
N ASP A 40 12.17 -10.87 -10.70
CA ASP A 40 11.75 -12.19 -11.19
C ASP A 40 11.77 -13.24 -10.06
N LYS A 41 12.80 -13.20 -9.22
CA LYS A 41 12.89 -14.11 -8.07
C LYS A 41 11.80 -13.89 -7.05
N LEU A 42 11.48 -12.64 -6.74
CA LEU A 42 10.43 -12.28 -5.80
C LEU A 42 9.04 -12.62 -6.37
N ALA A 43 8.79 -12.27 -7.63
CA ALA A 43 7.53 -12.55 -8.32
C ALA A 43 7.28 -14.06 -8.47
N ALA A 44 8.32 -14.87 -8.71
CA ALA A 44 8.20 -16.33 -8.78
C ALA A 44 7.71 -16.97 -7.47
N ILE A 45 7.93 -16.34 -6.31
CA ILE A 45 7.39 -16.84 -5.04
C ILE A 45 5.86 -16.70 -5.03
N LEU A 46 5.33 -15.60 -5.59
CA LEU A 46 3.89 -15.34 -5.64
C LEU A 46 3.12 -16.34 -6.52
N THR A 47 3.82 -17.01 -7.45
CA THR A 47 3.24 -18.02 -8.35
C THR A 47 3.49 -19.45 -7.88
N ASP A 48 4.18 -19.67 -6.74
CA ASP A 48 4.37 -21.01 -6.18
C ASP A 48 3.00 -21.56 -5.71
N PRO A 49 2.53 -22.70 -6.26
CA PRO A 49 1.24 -23.28 -5.86
C PRO A 49 1.20 -23.73 -4.39
N ARG A 50 2.35 -23.85 -3.73
CA ARG A 50 2.47 -24.22 -2.32
C ARG A 50 2.49 -23.01 -1.39
N LEU A 51 2.40 -21.79 -1.93
CA LEU A 51 2.31 -20.57 -1.15
C LEU A 51 0.94 -20.53 -0.46
N ASP A 52 0.96 -20.54 0.87
CA ASP A 52 -0.26 -20.48 1.66
C ASP A 52 -0.72 -19.02 1.76
N LYS A 53 -1.69 -18.65 0.91
CA LYS A 53 -2.17 -17.26 0.83
C LYS A 53 -2.86 -16.79 2.12
N GLU A 54 -3.36 -17.71 2.94
CA GLU A 54 -4.03 -17.36 4.18
C GLU A 54 -3.04 -17.13 5.32
N TYR A 55 -2.05 -18.00 5.45
CA TYR A 55 -1.08 -17.96 6.55
C TYR A 55 0.21 -17.19 6.23
N GLU A 56 0.56 -16.99 4.96
CA GLU A 56 1.77 -16.28 4.52
C GLU A 56 1.49 -14.83 4.06
N LYS A 57 0.37 -14.21 4.48
CA LYS A 57 -0.02 -12.84 4.07
C LYS A 57 1.08 -11.80 4.25
N LEU A 58 1.84 -11.87 5.35
CA LEU A 58 2.93 -10.92 5.60
C LEU A 58 4.09 -11.10 4.61
N LEU A 59 4.45 -12.34 4.27
CA LEU A 59 5.46 -12.63 3.25
C LEU A 59 5.01 -12.07 1.90
N ILE A 60 3.76 -12.34 1.51
CA ILE A 60 3.16 -11.85 0.26
C ILE A 60 3.21 -10.33 0.19
N ALA A 61 2.78 -9.64 1.26
CA ALA A 61 2.84 -8.18 1.33
C ALA A 61 4.28 -7.65 1.20
N ARG A 62 5.25 -8.26 1.88
CA ARG A 62 6.67 -7.86 1.79
C ARG A 62 7.27 -8.12 0.41
N ILE A 63 6.83 -9.17 -0.29
CA ILE A 63 7.20 -9.40 -1.68
C ILE A 63 6.65 -8.28 -2.56
N HIS A 64 5.36 -7.97 -2.48
CA HIS A 64 4.74 -6.86 -3.23
C HIS A 64 5.41 -5.52 -2.94
N GLU A 65 5.70 -5.21 -1.67
CA GLU A 65 6.43 -4.00 -1.30
C GLU A 65 7.79 -3.91 -2.00
N ASN A 66 8.55 -4.99 -2.06
CA ASN A 66 9.86 -4.98 -2.70
C ASN A 66 9.78 -4.94 -4.22
N CYS A 67 8.83 -5.63 -4.83
CA CYS A 67 8.58 -5.52 -6.26
C CYS A 67 8.11 -4.12 -6.65
N ALA A 68 7.27 -3.46 -5.85
CA ALA A 68 6.87 -2.06 -6.04
C ALA A 68 8.08 -1.11 -5.95
N LYS A 69 8.97 -1.29 -4.96
CA LYS A 69 10.22 -0.50 -4.87
C LYS A 69 11.09 -0.66 -6.12
N ILE A 70 11.27 -1.89 -6.59
CA ILE A 70 12.03 -2.16 -7.83
C ILE A 70 11.34 -1.51 -9.03
N ALA A 71 10.03 -1.71 -9.20
CA ALA A 71 9.26 -1.16 -10.31
C ALA A 71 9.34 0.37 -10.35
N ARG A 72 9.24 1.04 -9.20
CA ARG A 72 9.43 2.49 -9.09
C ARG A 72 10.82 2.92 -9.57
N GLU A 73 11.86 2.27 -9.08
CA GLU A 73 13.25 2.59 -9.46
C GLU A 73 13.54 2.32 -10.94
N LYS A 74 12.76 1.45 -11.58
CA LYS A 74 12.85 1.10 -13.01
C LYS A 74 11.90 1.90 -13.89
N GLY A 75 10.98 2.69 -13.31
CA GLY A 75 9.94 3.41 -14.06
C GLY A 75 8.82 2.53 -14.62
N TRP A 76 8.64 1.31 -14.10
CA TRP A 76 7.63 0.36 -14.55
C TRP A 76 6.26 0.66 -13.91
N GLN A 77 5.57 1.68 -14.40
CA GLN A 77 4.34 2.19 -13.80
C GLN A 77 3.22 1.14 -13.63
N PRO A 78 2.93 0.27 -14.63
CA PRO A 78 1.90 -0.77 -14.46
C PRO A 78 2.22 -1.75 -13.32
N GLN A 79 3.48 -2.18 -13.20
CA GLN A 79 3.96 -3.08 -12.16
C GLN A 79 3.96 -2.41 -10.78
N LEU A 80 4.32 -1.12 -10.73
CA LEU A 80 4.25 -0.32 -9.51
C LEU A 80 2.80 -0.25 -9.00
N ALA A 81 1.86 0.15 -9.86
CA ALA A 81 0.44 0.24 -9.49
C ALA A 81 -0.12 -1.12 -9.07
N PHE A 82 0.16 -2.18 -9.83
CA PHE A 82 -0.26 -3.54 -9.51
C PHE A 82 0.20 -3.97 -8.10
N HIS A 83 1.51 -3.82 -7.81
CA HIS A 83 2.05 -4.25 -6.53
C HIS A 83 1.63 -3.36 -5.36
N LEU A 84 1.42 -2.07 -5.58
CA LEU A 84 0.88 -1.17 -4.55
C LEU A 84 -0.56 -1.52 -4.20
N ASN A 85 -1.41 -1.82 -5.19
CA ASN A 85 -2.78 -2.25 -4.94
C ASN A 85 -2.84 -3.58 -4.18
N GLU A 86 -2.02 -4.56 -4.56
CA GLU A 86 -1.95 -5.82 -3.83
C GLU A 86 -1.41 -5.63 -2.40
N LEU A 87 -0.39 -4.80 -2.21
CA LEU A 87 0.08 -4.44 -0.86
C LEU A 87 -1.03 -3.76 -0.04
N TYR A 88 -1.76 -2.81 -0.63
CA TYR A 88 -2.86 -2.10 0.02
C TYR A 88 -4.00 -3.05 0.41
N ARG A 89 -4.30 -4.04 -0.44
CA ARG A 89 -5.33 -5.06 -0.17
C ARG A 89 -4.98 -5.93 1.04
N ILE A 90 -3.72 -6.34 1.15
CA ILE A 90 -3.29 -7.36 2.12
C ILE A 90 -2.84 -6.74 3.44
N TYR A 91 -2.00 -5.68 3.37
CA TYR A 91 -1.38 -5.02 4.52
C TYR A 91 -1.21 -3.51 4.25
N PRO A 92 -2.32 -2.74 4.20
CA PRO A 92 -2.26 -1.30 3.90
C PRO A 92 -1.41 -0.52 4.90
N GLN A 93 -1.34 -0.98 6.15
CA GLN A 93 -0.59 -0.33 7.23
C GLN A 93 0.93 -0.33 7.00
N LEU A 94 1.45 -1.13 6.08
CA LEU A 94 2.88 -1.13 5.74
C LEU A 94 3.26 0.02 4.81
N ILE A 95 2.33 0.51 3.99
CA ILE A 95 2.63 1.48 2.93
C ILE A 95 3.19 2.81 3.47
N PRO A 96 2.60 3.45 4.50
CA PRO A 96 3.11 4.71 5.03
C PRO A 96 4.58 4.66 5.50
N PHE A 97 5.08 3.48 5.86
CA PHE A 97 6.44 3.27 6.35
C PHE A 97 7.37 2.67 5.28
N SER A 98 6.86 2.41 4.08
CA SER A 98 7.60 1.75 2.99
C SER A 98 8.39 2.71 2.10
N GLN A 99 8.23 4.03 2.29
CA GLN A 99 8.69 5.09 1.39
C GLN A 99 8.07 5.00 -0.01
N LEU A 100 7.03 4.20 -0.23
CA LEU A 100 6.26 4.20 -1.48
C LEU A 100 5.08 5.16 -1.36
N GLU A 101 4.76 5.85 -2.44
CA GLU A 101 3.62 6.76 -2.53
C GLU A 101 2.43 6.01 -3.13
N MET A 102 1.34 5.86 -2.36
CA MET A 102 0.12 5.20 -2.84
C MET A 102 -0.69 6.15 -3.71
N GLY A 103 -1.20 5.64 -4.84
CA GLY A 103 -2.18 6.34 -5.65
C GLY A 103 -3.61 6.13 -5.14
N PHE A 104 -4.40 7.19 -5.01
CA PHE A 104 -5.85 7.13 -4.77
C PHE A 104 -6.60 8.04 -5.72
N ARG A 105 -7.81 7.63 -6.11
CA ARG A 105 -8.80 8.52 -6.73
C ARG A 105 -9.63 9.18 -5.64
N LEU A 106 -9.62 10.51 -5.57
CA LEU A 106 -10.38 11.24 -4.57
C LEU A 106 -11.71 11.71 -5.15
N SER A 107 -12.82 11.30 -4.54
CA SER A 107 -14.18 11.71 -4.85
C SER A 107 -14.75 12.47 -3.65
N LEU A 108 -15.17 13.73 -3.84
CA LEU A 108 -15.76 14.56 -2.79
C LEU A 108 -17.27 14.68 -3.03
N SER A 109 -18.07 14.58 -1.97
CA SER A 109 -19.51 14.90 -2.07
C SER A 109 -19.71 16.39 -2.40
N PRO A 110 -20.74 16.78 -3.18
CA PRO A 110 -21.00 18.18 -3.52
C PRO A 110 -21.10 19.13 -2.31
N GLU A 111 -21.61 18.65 -1.18
CA GLU A 111 -21.75 19.41 0.06
C GLU A 111 -20.38 19.74 0.67
N LEU A 112 -19.44 18.79 0.56
CA LEU A 112 -18.07 18.92 1.06
C LEU A 112 -17.27 19.89 0.18
N GLU A 113 -17.47 19.85 -1.14
CA GLU A 113 -16.83 20.77 -2.09
C GLU A 113 -17.27 22.23 -1.90
N LYS A 114 -18.53 22.45 -1.49
CA LYS A 114 -19.14 23.77 -1.29
C LYS A 114 -19.09 24.26 0.16
N SER A 115 -18.51 23.47 1.07
CA SER A 115 -18.47 23.80 2.49
C SER A 115 -17.67 25.07 2.75
N GLU A 116 -18.27 26.06 3.41
CA GLU A 116 -17.56 27.29 3.82
C GLU A 116 -16.77 27.13 5.14
N SER A 117 -16.80 25.95 5.77
CA SER A 117 -16.09 25.70 7.03
C SER A 117 -14.55 25.72 6.86
N ASP A 118 -13.89 26.57 7.64
CA ASP A 118 -12.42 26.62 7.75
C ASP A 118 -11.82 25.28 8.22
N ASP A 119 -12.49 24.58 9.13
CA ASP A 119 -12.07 23.26 9.62
C ASP A 119 -12.07 22.21 8.51
N VAL A 120 -13.09 22.23 7.64
CA VAL A 120 -13.16 21.36 6.46
C VAL A 120 -12.04 21.70 5.48
N HIS A 121 -11.83 22.97 5.15
CA HIS A 121 -10.76 23.41 4.26
C HIS A 121 -9.37 23.02 4.78
N ARG A 122 -9.12 23.22 6.08
CA ARG A 122 -7.89 22.79 6.75
C ARG A 122 -7.70 21.28 6.65
N THR A 123 -8.75 20.51 6.94
CA THR A 123 -8.73 19.05 6.89
C THR A 123 -8.37 18.54 5.50
N LEU A 124 -9.02 19.06 4.45
CA LEU A 124 -8.73 18.67 3.06
C LEU A 124 -7.33 19.09 2.62
N LYS A 125 -6.86 20.28 3.03
CA LYS A 125 -5.50 20.74 2.74
C LYS A 125 -4.45 19.84 3.40
N GLN A 126 -4.63 19.48 4.66
CA GLN A 126 -3.75 18.56 5.38
C GLN A 126 -3.72 17.18 4.73
N LEU A 127 -4.90 16.63 4.40
CA LEU A 127 -5.02 15.34 3.71
C LEU A 127 -4.24 15.35 2.38
N LYS A 128 -4.47 16.39 1.55
CA LYS A 128 -3.81 16.55 0.25
C LYS A 128 -2.29 16.79 0.35
N SER A 129 -1.80 17.26 1.50
CA SER A 129 -0.36 17.45 1.76
C SER A 129 0.36 16.20 2.24
N CYS A 130 -0.36 15.12 2.56
CA CYS A 130 0.24 13.85 2.96
C CYS A 130 0.91 13.15 1.77
N TYR A 131 1.83 12.21 2.05
CA TYR A 131 2.59 11.47 1.03
C TYR A 131 1.72 10.42 0.31
N ILE A 132 0.78 10.93 -0.49
CA ILE A 132 -0.25 10.21 -1.24
C ILE A 132 -0.37 10.87 -2.60
N ASN A 133 -0.34 10.07 -3.66
CA ASN A 133 -0.61 10.54 -5.01
C ASN A 133 -2.11 10.59 -5.26
N TRP A 134 -2.68 11.80 -5.22
CA TRP A 134 -4.11 12.04 -5.49
C TRP A 134 -4.48 12.16 -6.98
N ASN A 135 -3.47 12.24 -7.86
CA ASN A 135 -3.66 12.36 -9.30
C ASN A 135 -2.91 11.25 -10.06
N PRO A 136 -3.21 9.97 -9.80
CA PRO A 136 -2.50 8.89 -10.47
C PRO A 136 -2.93 8.76 -11.96
N PRO A 137 -2.17 8.05 -12.81
CA PRO A 137 -2.51 7.83 -14.23
C PRO A 137 -3.89 7.20 -14.45
N GLU A 138 -4.70 7.76 -15.36
CA GLU A 138 -6.11 7.35 -15.61
C GLU A 138 -6.28 5.94 -16.18
N ASP A 139 -5.28 5.43 -16.86
CA ASP A 139 -5.26 4.13 -17.53
C ASP A 139 -5.01 2.93 -16.58
N LEU A 140 -4.73 3.21 -15.31
CA LEU A 140 -4.46 2.19 -14.29
C LEU A 140 -5.52 2.23 -13.18
N ASN A 141 -5.80 1.06 -12.61
CA ASN A 141 -6.74 0.92 -11.50
C ASN A 141 -6.09 1.41 -10.20
N TYR A 142 -6.77 2.29 -9.47
CA TYR A 142 -6.37 2.76 -8.14
C TYR A 142 -7.59 2.76 -7.23
N PRO A 143 -7.43 2.53 -5.91
CA PRO A 143 -8.56 2.58 -5.00
C PRO A 143 -9.19 3.99 -4.97
N GLU A 144 -10.49 4.03 -4.80
CA GLU A 144 -11.28 5.25 -4.75
C GLU A 144 -11.58 5.62 -3.29
N VAL A 145 -11.15 6.82 -2.88
CA VAL A 145 -11.47 7.43 -1.60
C VAL A 145 -12.66 8.36 -1.82
N MET A 146 -13.82 8.01 -1.27
CA MET A 146 -14.97 8.90 -1.23
C MET A 146 -15.05 9.57 0.15
N LEU A 147 -15.25 10.89 0.14
CA LEU A 147 -15.43 11.67 1.36
C LEU A 147 -16.78 12.36 1.35
N HIS A 148 -17.51 12.27 2.46
CA HIS A 148 -18.78 12.96 2.65
C HIS A 148 -18.87 13.61 4.03
N LEU A 149 -19.49 14.80 4.09
CA LEU A 149 -19.70 15.52 5.34
C LEU A 149 -21.07 15.13 5.92
N GLU A 150 -21.09 14.57 7.13
CA GLU A 150 -22.29 14.36 7.92
C GLU A 150 -22.57 15.55 8.85
N GLN A 151 -23.79 15.57 9.42
CA GLN A 151 -24.16 16.56 10.42
C GLN A 151 -23.20 16.53 11.62
N GLY A 152 -22.85 17.71 12.14
CA GLY A 152 -22.01 17.83 13.35
C GLY A 152 -20.50 17.67 13.09
N ASN A 153 -19.97 18.26 12.01
CA ASN A 153 -18.53 18.34 11.71
C ASN A 153 -17.84 16.98 11.51
N ARG A 154 -18.60 15.97 11.10
CA ARG A 154 -18.09 14.61 10.95
C ARG A 154 -17.82 14.31 9.47
N LEU A 155 -16.55 14.20 9.11
CA LEU A 155 -16.10 13.80 7.78
C LEU A 155 -16.01 12.27 7.71
N VAL A 156 -16.90 11.66 6.97
CA VAL A 156 -16.92 10.21 6.76
C VAL A 156 -16.16 9.87 5.49
N TYR A 157 -15.45 8.76 5.52
CA TYR A 157 -14.64 8.28 4.42
C TYR A 157 -14.93 6.82 4.13
N GLN A 158 -14.83 6.47 2.86
CA GLN A 158 -14.87 5.10 2.36
C GLN A 158 -13.78 4.93 1.31
N VAL A 159 -13.05 3.82 1.37
CA VAL A 159 -12.13 3.41 0.31
C VAL A 159 -12.72 2.18 -0.39
N LYS A 160 -12.95 2.32 -1.70
CA LYS A 160 -13.39 1.24 -2.57
C LYS A 160 -12.25 0.72 -3.42
N MET A 161 -12.20 -0.60 -3.59
CA MET A 161 -11.32 -1.25 -4.54
C MET A 161 -12.12 -2.33 -5.27
N ASN A 162 -12.14 -2.30 -6.60
CA ASN A 162 -12.97 -3.20 -7.42
C ASN A 162 -14.44 -3.26 -6.98
N ARG A 163 -15.02 -2.11 -6.63
CA ARG A 163 -16.40 -1.92 -6.11
C ARG A 163 -16.67 -2.42 -4.69
N GLU A 164 -15.69 -3.03 -4.02
CA GLU A 164 -15.81 -3.45 -2.62
C GLU A 164 -15.27 -2.38 -1.67
N VAL A 165 -15.96 -2.15 -0.55
CA VAL A 165 -15.48 -1.24 0.51
C VAL A 165 -14.45 -1.99 1.36
N VAL A 166 -13.19 -1.54 1.30
CA VAL A 166 -12.06 -2.18 2.02
C VAL A 166 -11.65 -1.46 3.30
N VAL A 167 -11.98 -0.17 3.39
CA VAL A 167 -11.74 0.72 4.52
C VAL A 167 -12.91 1.70 4.64
N GLN A 168 -13.37 1.98 5.85
CA GLN A 168 -14.35 3.03 6.10
C GLN A 168 -14.24 3.57 7.52
N GLY A 169 -14.79 4.75 7.76
CA GLY A 169 -14.86 5.35 9.10
C GLY A 169 -15.19 6.83 9.03
N ALA A 170 -14.93 7.54 10.12
CA ALA A 170 -15.17 8.98 10.20
C ALA A 170 -14.10 9.69 11.03
N VAL A 171 -13.87 10.97 10.74
CA VAL A 171 -13.00 11.87 11.51
C VAL A 171 -13.78 13.15 11.83
N ASP A 172 -13.61 13.69 13.02
CA ASP A 172 -14.13 15.01 13.38
C ASP A 172 -13.21 16.09 12.82
N VAL A 173 -13.73 16.97 11.96
CA VAL A 173 -12.92 18.00 11.27
C VAL A 173 -12.43 19.10 12.20
N THR A 174 -13.05 19.25 13.38
CA THR A 174 -12.63 20.21 14.40
C THR A 174 -11.28 19.83 15.02
N GLN A 175 -10.85 18.57 14.89
CA GLN A 175 -9.54 18.15 15.37
C GLN A 175 -8.43 18.89 14.60
N PRO A 176 -7.42 19.45 15.29
CA PRO A 176 -6.36 20.22 14.64
C PRO A 176 -5.63 19.48 13.51
N ASP A 177 -5.45 18.15 13.65
CA ASP A 177 -4.75 17.27 12.70
C ASP A 177 -5.69 16.30 11.96
N ALA A 178 -6.98 16.63 11.85
CA ALA A 178 -8.00 15.76 11.25
C ALA A 178 -7.60 15.18 9.88
N GLY A 179 -6.98 15.98 9.00
CA GLY A 179 -6.57 15.51 7.67
C GLY A 179 -5.43 14.49 7.72
N LYS A 180 -4.49 14.62 8.66
CA LYS A 180 -3.41 13.64 8.87
C LYS A 180 -3.94 12.36 9.51
N ILE A 181 -4.85 12.49 10.48
CA ILE A 181 -5.53 11.34 11.10
C ILE A 181 -6.30 10.56 10.04
N LEU A 182 -7.04 11.26 9.17
CA LEU A 182 -7.72 10.65 8.03
C LEU A 182 -6.73 9.92 7.12
N ALA A 183 -5.62 10.55 6.73
CA ALA A 183 -4.59 9.91 5.91
C ALA A 183 -4.09 8.59 6.50
N TYR A 184 -3.77 8.53 7.80
CA TYR A 184 -3.37 7.29 8.47
C TYR A 184 -4.48 6.23 8.45
N ARG A 185 -5.73 6.65 8.68
CA ARG A 185 -6.89 5.76 8.69
C ARG A 185 -7.20 5.17 7.32
N LEU A 186 -6.90 5.87 6.22
CA LEU A 186 -6.98 5.30 4.86
C LEU A 186 -6.08 4.06 4.71
N PHE A 187 -5.00 3.96 5.48
CA PHE A 187 -4.07 2.82 5.50
C PHE A 187 -4.33 1.85 6.66
N LYS A 188 -5.48 1.93 7.35
CA LYS A 188 -5.77 1.14 8.57
C LYS A 188 -4.70 1.30 9.67
N VAL A 189 -3.98 2.42 9.70
CA VAL A 189 -3.09 2.76 10.80
C VAL A 189 -3.92 3.45 11.88
N PRO A 190 -3.99 2.95 13.13
CA PRO A 190 -4.66 3.66 14.19
C PRO A 190 -3.95 5.01 14.39
N GLY A 191 -4.70 6.10 14.21
CA GLY A 191 -4.20 7.44 14.49
C GLY A 191 -3.81 7.55 15.96
N LYS A 192 -2.66 8.18 16.24
CA LYS A 192 -2.30 8.61 17.59
C LYS A 192 -3.09 9.86 17.97
#